data_AF-A0A511MEE0-F1
#
_entry.id   AF-A0A511MEE0-F1
#
_cell.length_a   1.000
_cell.length_b   1.000
_cell.length_c   1.000
_cell.angle_alpha   90.00
_cell.angle_beta   90.00
_cell.angle_gamma   90.00
#
_symmetry.space_group_name_H-M   'P 1'
#
loop_
_entity.id
_entity.type
_entity.pdbx_description
1 polymer ?
#
loop_
_entity_poly.entity_id
_entity_poly.type
_entity_poly.pdbx_seq_one_letter_code
_entity_poly.pdbx_strand_id
1 'polypeptide(L)'
;MLVVGAQSALQDVAGGVDCGQWMLVLAQTRYLVLICCQARGLEFGAEPYVAEDGGALDPYTHVPPDVWQGGQHLLHQAEEFSRTAPEPAEAQAWLEQVRTWVSGVESSFGLPDFLPELRSPEGMFGAIRLVRAWDELINPLQLPALLPSDWTRPL
;
A
#
# COMPACT_ATOMS: atom_id res chain seq x y z
N MET A 1 5.10 5.78 -9.70
CA MET A 1 5.32 5.71 -8.23
C MET A 1 4.00 5.59 -7.45
N LEU A 2 2.90 6.22 -7.90
CA LEU A 2 1.60 6.21 -7.21
C LEU A 2 1.01 4.81 -6.97
N VAL A 3 0.99 3.95 -7.99
CA VAL A 3 0.43 2.59 -7.87
C VAL A 3 1.23 1.72 -6.89
N VAL A 4 2.56 1.91 -6.82
CA VAL A 4 3.42 1.26 -5.82
C VAL A 4 3.10 1.74 -4.40
N GLY A 5 2.86 3.05 -4.23
CA GLY A 5 2.45 3.61 -2.94
C GLY A 5 1.07 3.10 -2.49
N ALA A 6 0.12 3.00 -3.42
CA ALA A 6 -1.20 2.41 -3.17
C ALA A 6 -1.08 0.96 -2.70
N GLN A 7 -0.27 0.15 -3.39
CA GLN A 7 -0.06 -1.25 -3.02
C GLN A 7 0.65 -1.40 -1.66
N SER A 8 1.63 -0.55 -1.35
CA SER A 8 2.24 -0.53 -0.01
C SER A 8 1.24 -0.19 1.07
N ALA A 9 0.40 0.83 0.85
CA ALA A 9 -0.62 1.24 1.80
C ALA A 9 -1.70 0.16 2.01
N LEU A 10 -2.11 -0.53 0.94
CA LEU A 10 -3.04 -1.65 1.02
C LEU A 10 -2.47 -2.81 1.87
N GLN A 11 -1.18 -3.10 1.75
CA GLN A 11 -0.50 -4.10 2.58
C GLN A 11 -0.44 -3.67 4.05
N ASP A 12 -0.16 -2.39 4.33
CA ASP A 12 -0.16 -1.87 5.70
C ASP A 12 -1.57 -1.88 6.32
N VAL A 13 -2.62 -1.61 5.52
CA VAL A 13 -4.02 -1.77 5.93
C VAL A 13 -4.33 -3.23 6.26
N ALA A 14 -4.00 -4.18 5.39
CA ALA A 14 -4.25 -5.60 5.61
C ALA A 14 -3.52 -6.12 6.87
N GLY A 15 -2.23 -5.81 7.01
CA GLY A 15 -1.48 -6.18 8.22
C GLY A 15 -2.03 -5.52 9.48
N GLY A 16 -2.49 -4.27 9.39
CA GLY A 16 -3.15 -3.56 10.49
C GLY A 16 -4.45 -4.23 10.92
N VAL A 17 -5.26 -4.71 9.96
CA VAL A 17 -6.50 -5.48 10.23
C VAL A 17 -6.17 -6.78 10.95
N ASP A 18 -5.19 -7.55 10.45
CA ASP A 18 -4.80 -8.84 11.02
C ASP A 18 -4.25 -8.70 12.46
N CYS A 19 -3.62 -7.57 12.75
CA CYS A 19 -3.06 -7.27 14.07
C CYS A 19 -4.02 -6.47 14.98
N GLY A 20 -5.24 -6.14 14.53
CA GLY A 20 -6.18 -5.31 15.28
C GLY A 20 -5.71 -3.88 15.57
N GLN A 21 -4.79 -3.34 14.76
CA GLN A 21 -4.20 -2.01 14.92
C GLN A 21 -5.02 -0.93 14.23
N TRP A 22 -6.23 -0.66 14.72
CA TRP A 22 -7.23 0.14 14.01
C TRP A 22 -6.86 1.61 13.76
N MET A 23 -6.02 2.21 14.61
CA MET A 23 -5.49 3.56 14.37
C MET A 23 -4.52 3.58 13.17
N LEU A 24 -3.70 2.53 13.00
CA LEU A 24 -2.85 2.37 11.83
C LEU A 24 -3.71 2.15 10.59
N VAL A 25 -4.73 1.28 10.69
CA VAL A 25 -5.69 1.02 9.60
C VAL A 25 -6.33 2.32 9.13
N LEU A 26 -6.83 3.18 10.02
CA LEU A 26 -7.40 4.47 9.66
C LEU A 26 -6.38 5.38 8.96
N ALA A 27 -5.18 5.52 9.52
CA ALA A 27 -4.14 6.38 8.95
C ALA A 27 -3.72 5.92 7.55
N GLN A 28 -3.51 4.61 7.37
CA GLN A 28 -3.12 4.02 6.09
C GLN A 28 -4.25 4.01 5.07
N THR A 29 -5.50 3.82 5.50
CA THR A 29 -6.68 3.96 4.63
C THR A 29 -6.79 5.39 4.10
N ARG A 30 -6.50 6.39 4.94
CA ARG A 30 -6.47 7.81 4.49
C ARG A 30 -5.43 8.03 3.41
N TYR A 31 -4.23 7.53 3.63
CA TYR A 31 -3.16 7.63 2.65
C TYR A 31 -3.51 6.88 1.35
N LEU A 32 -4.03 5.66 1.45
CA LEU A 32 -4.49 4.83 0.33
C LEU A 32 -5.57 5.54 -0.50
N VAL A 33 -6.58 6.12 0.14
CA VAL A 33 -7.64 6.84 -0.56
C VAL A 33 -7.08 8.05 -1.30
N LEU A 34 -6.23 8.85 -0.66
CA LEU A 34 -5.63 10.03 -1.31
C LEU A 34 -4.79 9.65 -2.53
N ILE A 35 -3.94 8.61 -2.42
CA ILE A 35 -3.07 8.20 -3.52
C ILE A 35 -3.87 7.58 -4.68
N CYS A 36 -4.93 6.81 -4.40
CA CYS A 36 -5.83 6.27 -5.42
C CYS A 36 -6.65 7.37 -6.09
N CYS A 37 -7.15 8.36 -5.33
CA CYS A 37 -7.82 9.53 -5.89
C CYS A 37 -6.88 10.31 -6.81
N GLN A 38 -5.67 10.62 -6.36
CA GLN A 38 -4.65 11.27 -7.18
C GLN A 38 -4.39 10.48 -8.47
N ALA A 39 -4.20 9.16 -8.35
CA ALA A 39 -3.94 8.30 -9.49
C ALA A 39 -5.11 8.34 -10.50
N ARG A 40 -6.37 8.23 -10.03
CA ARG A 40 -7.56 8.33 -10.89
C ARG A 40 -7.70 9.72 -11.51
N GLY A 41 -7.44 10.79 -10.75
CA GLY A 41 -7.50 12.16 -11.24
C GLY A 41 -6.61 12.37 -12.47
N LEU A 42 -5.43 11.74 -12.53
CA LEU A 42 -4.52 11.83 -13.69
C LEU A 42 -5.18 11.38 -15.00
N GLU A 43 -6.10 10.40 -14.96
CA GLU A 43 -6.84 9.97 -16.16
C GLU A 43 -7.80 11.05 -16.67
N PHE A 44 -8.26 11.93 -15.78
CA PHE A 44 -9.21 13.01 -16.08
C PHE A 44 -8.55 14.39 -16.13
N GLY A 45 -7.21 14.43 -16.26
CA GLY A 45 -6.46 15.67 -16.46
C GLY A 45 -6.02 16.37 -15.17
N ALA A 46 -6.00 15.68 -14.02
CA ALA A 46 -5.30 16.19 -12.84
C ALA A 46 -3.80 16.33 -13.12
N GLU A 47 -3.15 17.24 -12.39
CA GLU A 47 -1.70 17.42 -12.50
C GLU A 47 -0.96 16.43 -11.59
N PRO A 48 0.14 15.81 -12.07
CA PRO A 48 0.97 14.96 -11.22
C PRO A 48 1.60 15.82 -10.12
N TYR A 49 1.38 15.42 -8.87
CA TYR A 49 2.08 16.03 -7.74
C TYR A 49 3.58 15.78 -7.87
N VAL A 50 4.32 16.83 -8.21
CA VAL A 50 5.78 16.85 -8.16
C VAL A 50 6.14 17.78 -7.00
N ALA A 51 6.65 17.21 -5.91
CA ALA A 51 6.96 17.93 -4.67
C ALA A 51 8.15 18.91 -4.80
N GLU A 52 8.64 19.16 -6.01
CA GLU A 52 9.83 19.95 -6.32
C GLU A 52 9.39 21.26 -7.00
N ASP A 53 9.25 22.31 -6.20
CA ASP A 53 9.31 23.74 -6.61
C ASP A 53 8.22 24.35 -7.52
N GLY A 54 6.98 23.86 -7.58
CA GLY A 54 5.97 24.41 -8.52
C GLY A 54 4.54 24.58 -8.01
N GLY A 55 4.07 25.84 -7.94
CA GLY A 55 2.66 26.24 -8.08
C GLY A 55 1.65 25.77 -7.02
N ALA A 56 0.53 26.48 -6.89
CA ALA A 56 -0.63 25.99 -6.15
C ALA A 56 -1.36 24.95 -7.02
N LEU A 57 -0.92 23.70 -6.97
CA LEU A 57 -1.53 22.58 -7.68
C LEU A 57 -2.45 21.79 -6.75
N ASP A 58 -3.65 21.46 -7.24
CA ASP A 58 -4.55 20.55 -6.56
C ASP A 58 -4.47 19.16 -7.24
N PRO A 59 -3.75 18.19 -6.64
CA PRO A 59 -3.56 16.86 -7.21
C PRO A 59 -4.83 16.01 -7.20
N TYR A 60 -5.93 16.52 -6.63
CA TYR A 60 -7.24 15.89 -6.58
C TYR A 60 -8.26 16.57 -7.51
N THR A 61 -7.82 17.50 -8.34
CA THR A 61 -8.66 18.08 -9.39
C THR A 61 -9.17 16.96 -10.31
N HIS A 62 -10.42 17.07 -10.78
CA HIS A 62 -11.01 16.12 -11.74
C HIS A 62 -11.14 14.66 -11.27
N VAL A 63 -10.95 14.36 -9.98
CA VAL A 63 -11.21 13.02 -9.45
C VAL A 63 -12.68 12.64 -9.71
N PRO A 64 -12.95 11.47 -10.31
CA PRO A 64 -14.31 11.01 -10.55
C PRO A 64 -15.14 10.96 -9.25
N PRO A 65 -16.41 11.42 -9.25
CA PRO A 65 -17.22 11.46 -8.04
C PRO A 65 -17.42 10.10 -7.37
N ASP A 66 -17.52 9.04 -8.16
CA ASP A 66 -17.67 7.65 -7.69
C ASP A 66 -16.42 7.16 -6.95
N VAL A 67 -15.22 7.49 -7.44
CA VAL A 67 -13.95 7.18 -6.77
C VAL A 67 -13.88 7.92 -5.43
N TRP A 68 -14.19 9.21 -5.44
CA TRP A 68 -14.15 10.06 -4.24
C TRP A 68 -15.17 9.59 -3.17
N GLN A 69 -16.40 9.27 -3.58
CA GLN A 69 -17.44 8.78 -2.69
C GLN A 69 -17.10 7.40 -2.14
N GLY A 70 -16.58 6.49 -2.98
CA GLY A 70 -16.12 5.17 -2.54
C GLY A 70 -15.00 5.28 -1.50
N GLY A 71 -14.02 6.14 -1.74
CA GLY A 71 -12.94 6.39 -0.78
C GLY A 71 -13.43 6.97 0.55
N GLN A 72 -14.36 7.93 0.51
CA GLN A 72 -14.98 8.48 1.74
C GLN A 72 -15.76 7.42 2.52
N HIS A 73 -16.46 6.52 1.84
CA HIS A 73 -17.18 5.43 2.49
C HIS A 73 -16.23 4.52 3.26
N LEU A 74 -15.14 4.08 2.61
CA LEU A 74 -14.12 3.25 3.24
C LEU A 74 -13.46 3.94 4.44
N LEU A 75 -13.20 5.25 4.34
CA LEU A 75 -12.63 6.04 5.43
C LEU A 75 -13.57 6.16 6.62
N HIS A 76 -14.85 6.37 6.38
CA HIS A 76 -15.85 6.47 7.44
C HIS A 76 -15.93 5.15 8.22
N GLN A 77 -15.94 4.02 7.53
CA GLN A 77 -15.91 2.69 8.16
C GLN A 77 -14.61 2.48 8.96
N ALA A 78 -13.45 2.84 8.41
CA ALA A 78 -12.18 2.74 9.13
C ALA A 78 -12.15 3.63 10.40
N GLU A 79 -12.77 4.81 10.35
CA GLU A 79 -12.91 5.70 11.49
C GLU A 79 -13.82 5.10 12.57
N GLU A 80 -14.93 4.47 12.18
CA GLU A 80 -15.80 3.73 13.09
C GLU A 80 -15.05 2.57 13.75
N PHE A 81 -14.31 1.78 12.96
CA PHE A 81 -13.52 0.65 13.46
C PHE A 81 -12.42 1.08 14.43
N SER A 82 -11.80 2.24 14.22
CA SER A 82 -10.81 2.80 15.15
C SER A 82 -11.36 3.11 16.55
N ARG A 83 -12.69 3.27 16.67
CA ARG A 83 -13.36 3.60 17.93
C ARG A 83 -13.98 2.36 18.59
N THR A 84 -14.47 1.43 17.77
CA THR A 84 -15.30 0.32 18.24
C THR A 84 -14.56 -1.01 18.28
N ALA A 85 -13.49 -1.17 17.49
CA ALA A 85 -12.82 -2.44 17.21
C ALA A 85 -13.81 -3.53 16.72
N PRO A 86 -13.99 -3.68 15.40
CA PRO A 86 -15.02 -4.56 14.84
C PRO A 86 -14.75 -6.04 15.11
N GLU A 87 -15.78 -6.85 14.90
CA GLU A 87 -15.65 -8.30 14.89
C GLU A 87 -14.76 -8.75 13.70
N PRO A 88 -14.00 -9.86 13.81
CA PRO A 88 -13.09 -10.30 12.77
C PRO A 88 -13.75 -10.53 11.40
N ALA A 89 -14.99 -11.02 11.36
CA ALA A 89 -15.70 -11.25 10.11
C ALA A 89 -16.07 -9.94 9.39
N GLU A 90 -16.45 -8.92 10.15
CA GLU A 90 -16.77 -7.59 9.64
C GLU A 90 -15.51 -6.88 9.11
N ALA A 91 -14.41 -6.98 9.87
CA ALA A 91 -13.11 -6.48 9.45
C ALA A 91 -12.63 -7.07 8.11
N GLN A 92 -12.77 -8.38 7.93
CA GLN A 92 -12.36 -9.05 6.69
C GLN A 92 -13.29 -8.70 5.51
N ALA A 93 -14.60 -8.58 5.75
CA ALA A 93 -15.54 -8.15 4.73
C ALA A 93 -15.26 -6.70 4.27
N TRP A 94 -14.86 -5.82 5.19
CA TRP A 94 -14.41 -4.47 4.85
C TRP A 94 -13.08 -4.48 4.10
N LEU A 95 -12.10 -5.27 4.52
CA LEU A 95 -10.81 -5.38 3.83
C LEU A 95 -10.98 -5.83 2.38
N GLU A 96 -11.92 -6.75 2.11
CA GLU A 96 -12.23 -7.19 0.75
C GLU A 96 -12.88 -6.08 -0.10
N GLN A 97 -13.69 -5.21 0.51
CA GLN A 97 -14.20 -4.00 -0.15
C GLN A 97 -13.07 -3.04 -0.50
N VAL A 98 -12.11 -2.83 0.41
CA VAL A 98 -10.91 -2.01 0.15
C VAL A 98 -10.13 -2.58 -1.04
N ARG A 99 -9.85 -3.89 -1.05
CA ARG A 99 -9.15 -4.57 -2.16
C ARG A 99 -9.89 -4.42 -3.49
N THR A 100 -11.20 -4.63 -3.48
CA THR A 100 -12.05 -4.48 -4.68
C THR A 100 -12.00 -3.05 -5.21
N TRP A 101 -12.08 -2.06 -4.32
CA TRP A 101 -12.02 -0.65 -4.70
C TRP A 101 -10.66 -0.27 -5.29
N VAL A 102 -9.55 -0.70 -4.67
CA VAL A 102 -8.19 -0.49 -5.20
C VAL A 102 -8.02 -1.17 -6.54
N SER A 103 -8.47 -2.43 -6.69
CA SER A 103 -8.40 -3.15 -7.96
C SER A 103 -9.16 -2.43 -9.09
N GLY A 104 -10.32 -1.85 -8.78
CA GLY A 104 -11.06 -0.99 -9.71
C GLY A 104 -10.22 0.21 -10.18
N VAL A 105 -9.47 0.82 -9.27
CA VAL A 105 -8.54 1.92 -9.60
C VAL A 105 -7.36 1.43 -10.45
N GLU A 106 -6.73 0.31 -10.07
CA GLU A 106 -5.58 -0.24 -10.79
C GLU A 106 -5.91 -0.65 -12.23
N SER A 107 -7.12 -1.20 -12.44
CA SER A 107 -7.58 -1.64 -13.76
C SER A 107 -7.61 -0.51 -14.79
N SER A 108 -7.72 0.75 -14.36
CA SER A 108 -7.77 1.89 -15.25
C SER A 108 -6.41 2.25 -15.86
N PHE A 109 -5.31 1.79 -15.28
CA PHE A 109 -3.95 2.07 -15.76
C PHE A 109 -3.48 1.17 -16.91
N GLY A 110 -4.32 0.22 -17.35
CA GLY A 110 -4.00 -0.67 -18.46
C GLY A 110 -2.78 -1.56 -18.20
N LEU A 111 -2.47 -1.83 -16.92
CA LEU A 111 -1.42 -2.79 -16.57
C LEU A 111 -1.87 -4.19 -17.00
N PRO A 112 -1.00 -4.96 -17.67
CA PRO A 112 -1.37 -6.28 -18.20
C PRO A 112 -1.67 -7.30 -17.10
N ASP A 113 -1.07 -7.12 -15.92
CA ASP A 113 -1.21 -7.96 -14.72
C ASP A 113 -1.31 -7.08 -13.47
N PHE A 114 -1.87 -7.62 -12.38
CA PHE A 114 -1.86 -6.97 -11.05
C PHE A 114 -0.43 -6.68 -10.58
N LEU A 115 -0.23 -5.59 -9.85
CA LEU A 115 1.08 -5.36 -9.25
C LEU A 115 1.40 -6.45 -8.23
N PRO A 116 2.60 -7.07 -8.30
CA PRO A 116 2.98 -8.08 -7.35
C PRO A 116 2.98 -7.49 -5.93
N GLU A 117 2.61 -8.30 -4.96
CA GLU A 117 2.69 -7.91 -3.56
C GLU A 117 4.13 -7.50 -3.22
N LEU A 118 4.32 -6.20 -2.94
CA LEU A 118 5.64 -5.60 -2.74
C LEU A 118 6.39 -6.27 -1.59
N ARG A 119 5.72 -6.55 -0.47
CA ARG A 119 6.31 -7.21 0.71
C ARG A 119 6.00 -8.71 0.81
N SER A 120 5.53 -9.35 -0.26
CA SER A 120 5.28 -10.80 -0.21
C SER A 120 6.60 -11.57 0.04
N PRO A 121 6.54 -12.69 0.79
CA PRO A 121 7.66 -13.61 0.90
C PRO A 121 8.03 -14.27 -0.44
N GLU A 122 7.17 -14.17 -1.45
CA GLU A 122 7.35 -14.71 -2.81
C GLU A 122 7.95 -13.67 -3.78
N GLY A 123 7.99 -12.39 -3.40
CA GLY A 123 8.51 -11.28 -4.20
C GLY A 123 9.96 -10.90 -3.90
N MET A 124 10.34 -9.68 -4.31
CA MET A 124 11.72 -9.16 -4.18
C MET A 124 12.20 -9.08 -2.71
N PHE A 125 11.27 -8.85 -1.77
CA PHE A 125 11.55 -8.91 -0.33
C PHE A 125 11.76 -10.33 0.18
N GLY A 126 11.19 -11.35 -0.48
CA GLY A 126 11.52 -12.75 -0.26
C GLY A 126 12.99 -13.04 -0.56
N ALA A 127 13.51 -12.52 -1.68
CA ALA A 127 14.93 -12.60 -2.01
C ALA A 127 15.80 -11.87 -0.97
N ILE A 128 15.43 -10.66 -0.55
CA ILE A 128 16.17 -9.92 0.51
C ILE A 128 16.13 -10.68 1.84
N ARG A 129 15.00 -11.31 2.20
CA ARG A 129 14.87 -12.13 3.41
C ARG A 129 15.72 -13.39 3.32
N LEU A 130 15.77 -14.05 2.17
CA LEU A 130 16.67 -15.18 1.89
C LEU A 130 18.13 -14.76 2.05
N VAL A 131 18.50 -13.60 1.52
CA VAL A 131 19.85 -13.02 1.65
C VAL A 131 20.20 -12.74 3.11
N ARG A 132 19.26 -12.21 3.90
CA ARG A 132 19.47 -11.98 5.35
C ARG A 132 19.54 -13.28 6.16
N ALA A 133 18.70 -14.25 5.87
CA ALA A 133 18.73 -15.56 6.51
C ALA A 133 19.98 -16.38 6.15
N TRP A 134 20.56 -16.12 4.97
CA TRP A 134 21.81 -16.73 4.52
C TRP A 134 23.01 -16.32 5.37
N ASP A 135 23.07 -15.06 5.82
CA ASP A 135 24.13 -14.56 6.71
C ASP A 135 24.13 -15.28 8.07
N GLU A 136 22.97 -15.62 8.61
CA GLU A 136 22.85 -16.39 9.87
C GLU A 136 23.37 -17.84 9.73
N LEU A 137 23.27 -18.43 8.53
CA LEU A 137 23.75 -19.77 8.23
C LEU A 137 25.24 -19.82 7.87
N ILE A 138 25.77 -18.77 7.22
CA ILE A 138 27.15 -18.72 6.76
C ILE A 138 28.14 -18.29 7.85
N ASN A 139 27.76 -17.35 8.71
CA ASN A 139 28.66 -16.83 9.75
C ASN A 139 29.24 -17.92 10.67
N PRO A 140 28.47 -18.93 11.12
CA PRO A 140 29.01 -20.06 11.90
C PRO A 140 29.99 -20.94 11.11
N LEU A 141 29.87 -20.98 9.78
CA LEU A 141 30.69 -21.81 8.88
C LEU A 141 31.92 -21.07 8.32
N GLN A 142 32.10 -19.79 8.65
CA GLN A 142 33.20 -18.93 8.17
C GLN A 142 33.37 -18.93 6.63
N LEU A 143 32.28 -19.14 5.89
CA LEU A 143 32.33 -19.10 4.43
C LEU A 143 32.41 -17.64 3.95
N PRO A 144 33.15 -17.37 2.85
CA PRO A 144 33.23 -16.03 2.28
C PRO A 144 31.83 -15.56 1.83
N ALA A 145 31.50 -14.31 2.17
CA ALA A 145 30.23 -13.70 1.78
C ALA A 145 30.13 -13.63 0.25
N LEU A 146 29.11 -14.28 -0.32
CA LEU A 146 28.83 -14.26 -1.75
C LEU A 146 28.09 -12.99 -2.20
N LEU A 147 27.61 -12.18 -1.25
CA LEU A 147 26.78 -11.01 -1.49
C LEU A 147 27.40 -9.75 -0.85
N PRO A 148 27.16 -8.57 -1.42
CA PRO A 148 27.67 -7.31 -0.86
C PRO A 148 27.12 -7.07 0.56
N SER A 149 28.01 -6.79 1.51
CA SER A 149 27.66 -6.59 2.92
C SER A 149 26.74 -5.39 3.18
N ASP A 150 26.66 -4.44 2.25
CA ASP A 150 25.76 -3.30 2.35
C ASP A 150 24.28 -3.69 2.15
N TRP A 151 24.00 -4.88 1.58
CA TRP A 151 22.64 -5.37 1.37
C TRP A 151 22.06 -6.10 2.59
N THR A 152 22.92 -6.55 3.52
CA THR A 152 22.51 -7.32 4.71
C THR A 152 22.41 -6.48 5.97
N ARG A 153 22.80 -5.20 5.94
CA ARG A 153 22.66 -4.31 7.10
C ARG A 153 21.17 -4.05 7.42
N PRO A 154 20.78 -4.10 8.71
CA PRO A 154 19.49 -3.55 9.12
C PRO A 154 19.51 -2.03 8.89
N LEU A 155 18.36 -1.49 8.46
CA LEU A 155 18.12 -0.04 8.43
C LEU A 155 18.05 0.52 9.85
#